data_AF-A0A954IPR3-F1
#
_entry.id   AF-A0A954IPR3-F1
#
_cell.length_a   1.000
_cell.length_b   1.000
_cell.length_c   1.000
_cell.angle_alpha   90.00
_cell.angle_beta   90.00
_cell.angle_gamma   90.00
#
_symmetry.space_group_name_H-M   'P 1'
#
loop_
_entity.id
_entity.type
_entity.pdbx_description
1 polymer ?
#
loop_
_entity_poly.entity_id
_entity_poly.type
_entity_poly.pdbx_seq_one_letter_code
_entity_poly.pdbx_strand_id
1 'polypeptide(L)'
;DDESPDVQLQVAIAAPKIPKVETIPVLLSVLANCGNDPVIPPVVWQNLHPLLESESRPFLRQAIEKKLLDKPAVAATIPRVVDRILALKKPDAESVALLFAALMDGGQTNQKAAEQCLNLLAERVQTRELTGDELQTLKNRLEPKLVAIVKGGMSRPLFMEAITLMTSWGQAEGIVLSQRIFSNGKYSDDQRTQVFRALVSSKQTSILRDVTEVLGDPKKNSMRLRESVLAELGRLDSPSVPNAVLYAYPKMETGLQPKAVELLTQRPSWSKQLLEAIGKEKLPASVLNVNQARQLVLQGDEELAKAVREHWGVVRTGRDPKREEFVGRMKKLVETT
;
A
#
# COMPACT_ATOMS: atom_id res chain seq x y z
N ASP A 1 41.35 3.87 1.75
CA ASP A 1 41.48 5.02 0.83
C ASP A 1 42.05 4.63 -0.53
N ASP A 2 42.10 3.34 -0.86
CA ASP A 2 42.41 2.88 -2.22
C ASP A 2 41.15 3.04 -3.10
N GLU A 3 41.30 3.68 -4.25
CA GLU A 3 40.22 3.93 -5.21
C GLU A 3 39.91 2.71 -6.08
N SER A 4 40.75 1.67 -6.06
CA SER A 4 40.55 0.45 -6.83
C SER A 4 39.25 -0.28 -6.43
N PRO A 5 38.31 -0.52 -7.37
CA PRO A 5 37.09 -1.27 -7.09
C PRO A 5 37.38 -2.68 -6.56
N ASP A 6 38.43 -3.34 -7.05
CA ASP A 6 38.83 -4.67 -6.59
C ASP A 6 39.25 -4.63 -5.12
N VAL A 7 40.04 -3.62 -4.72
CA VAL A 7 40.46 -3.45 -3.32
C VAL A 7 39.25 -3.14 -2.45
N GLN A 8 38.37 -2.25 -2.87
CA GLN A 8 37.16 -1.90 -2.13
C GLN A 8 36.23 -3.10 -1.94
N LEU A 9 36.05 -3.93 -2.97
CA LEU A 9 35.29 -5.17 -2.91
C LEU A 9 35.90 -6.15 -1.91
N GLN A 10 37.21 -6.40 -1.98
CA GLN A 10 37.89 -7.29 -1.03
C GLN A 10 37.81 -6.75 0.40
N VAL A 11 37.93 -5.44 0.60
CA VAL A 11 37.76 -4.80 1.90
C VAL A 11 36.35 -5.01 2.45
N ALA A 12 35.30 -4.84 1.63
CA ALA A 12 33.93 -5.09 2.05
C ALA A 12 33.68 -6.55 2.46
N ILE A 13 34.31 -7.51 1.76
CA ILE A 13 34.22 -8.95 2.06
C ILE A 13 35.02 -9.33 3.32
N ALA A 14 36.18 -8.70 3.53
CA ALA A 14 37.10 -9.05 4.60
C ALA A 14 36.76 -8.39 5.94
N ALA A 15 36.23 -7.16 5.93
CA ALA A 15 35.93 -6.37 7.13
C ALA A 15 35.23 -7.17 8.26
N PRO A 16 34.11 -7.88 8.03
CA PRO A 16 33.41 -8.63 9.09
C PRO A 16 34.19 -9.84 9.62
N LYS A 17 35.26 -10.27 8.94
CA LYS A 17 36.07 -11.44 9.30
C LYS A 17 37.29 -11.07 10.15
N ILE A 18 37.57 -9.78 10.36
CA ILE A 18 38.76 -9.31 11.06
C ILE A 18 38.37 -8.81 12.47
N PRO A 19 38.74 -9.51 13.55
CA PRO A 19 38.23 -9.23 14.91
C PRO A 19 38.51 -7.83 15.48
N LYS A 20 39.48 -7.10 14.93
CA LYS A 20 39.89 -5.76 15.41
C LYS A 20 39.40 -4.61 14.52
N VAL A 21 38.62 -4.92 13.48
CA VAL A 21 38.14 -3.92 12.53
C VAL A 21 36.71 -3.55 12.88
N GLU A 22 36.47 -2.26 13.11
CA GLU A 22 35.11 -1.73 13.21
C GLU A 22 34.44 -1.82 11.83
N THR A 23 33.53 -2.79 11.68
CA THR A 23 33.01 -3.18 10.36
C THR A 23 32.12 -2.09 9.75
N ILE A 24 31.22 -1.48 10.52
CA ILE A 24 30.31 -0.43 10.02
C ILE A 24 31.09 0.76 9.43
N PRO A 25 32.11 1.32 10.11
CA PRO A 25 32.92 2.37 9.53
C PRO A 25 33.58 2.03 8.19
N VAL A 26 34.10 0.82 8.07
CA VAL A 26 34.74 0.36 6.84
C VAL A 26 33.73 0.21 5.72
N LEU A 27 32.59 -0.44 5.98
CA LEU A 27 31.51 -0.62 5.00
C LEU A 27 30.94 0.72 4.51
N LEU A 28 30.73 1.68 5.41
CA LEU A 28 30.28 3.03 5.06
C LEU A 28 31.33 3.78 4.22
N SER A 29 32.62 3.63 4.54
CA SER A 29 33.70 4.22 3.74
C SER A 29 33.76 3.61 2.33
N VAL A 30 33.60 2.30 2.21
CA VAL A 30 33.53 1.62 0.90
C VAL A 30 32.34 2.13 0.09
N LEU A 31 31.14 2.17 0.66
CA LEU A 31 29.96 2.73 -0.03
C LEU A 31 30.13 4.19 -0.44
N ALA A 32 30.78 5.00 0.40
CA ALA A 32 30.99 6.41 0.10
C ALA A 32 31.92 6.65 -1.11
N ASN A 33 32.75 5.67 -1.46
CA ASN A 33 33.84 5.82 -2.44
C ASN A 33 33.76 4.85 -3.63
N CYS A 34 32.75 3.98 -3.70
CA CYS A 34 32.62 2.97 -4.77
C CYS A 34 32.11 3.50 -6.12
N GLY A 35 31.90 4.81 -6.25
CA GLY A 35 31.40 5.42 -7.49
C GLY A 35 30.10 4.79 -7.97
N ASN A 36 30.10 4.34 -9.24
CA ASN A 36 28.96 3.69 -9.89
C ASN A 36 29.10 2.17 -9.98
N ASP A 37 29.95 1.55 -9.15
CA ASP A 37 30.15 0.12 -9.18
C ASP A 37 28.85 -0.66 -8.88
N PRO A 38 28.42 -1.60 -9.74
CA PRO A 38 27.16 -2.31 -9.55
C PRO A 38 27.24 -3.49 -8.56
N VAL A 39 28.45 -3.93 -8.16
CA VAL A 39 28.70 -5.12 -7.35
C VAL A 39 28.96 -4.78 -5.89
N ILE A 40 29.70 -3.70 -5.63
CA ILE A 40 30.11 -3.30 -4.28
C ILE A 40 28.89 -3.01 -3.38
N PRO A 41 27.86 -2.23 -3.77
CA PRO A 41 26.74 -1.92 -2.88
C PRO A 41 25.94 -3.15 -2.42
N PRO A 42 25.59 -4.13 -3.30
CA PRO A 42 25.02 -5.39 -2.86
C PRO A 42 25.88 -6.17 -1.85
N VAL A 43 27.19 -6.22 -2.06
CA VAL A 43 28.13 -6.93 -1.14
C VAL A 43 28.22 -6.21 0.20
N VAL A 44 28.30 -4.87 0.19
CA VAL A 44 28.26 -4.10 1.45
C VAL A 44 26.93 -4.35 2.17
N TRP A 45 25.81 -4.34 1.47
CA TRP A 45 24.50 -4.62 2.08
C TRP A 45 24.46 -5.99 2.76
N GLN A 46 24.97 -7.05 2.10
CA GLN A 46 25.03 -8.40 2.69
C GLN A 46 25.77 -8.44 4.03
N ASN A 47 26.83 -7.64 4.16
CA ASN A 47 27.62 -7.58 5.39
C ASN A 47 27.08 -6.56 6.41
N LEU A 48 26.33 -5.55 5.97
CA LEU A 48 25.77 -4.51 6.83
C LEU A 48 24.44 -4.93 7.48
N HIS A 49 23.54 -5.59 6.74
CA HIS A 49 22.18 -5.84 7.23
C HIS A 49 22.06 -6.70 8.51
N PRO A 50 22.97 -7.65 8.81
CA PRO A 50 22.93 -8.39 10.07
C PRO A 50 23.30 -7.48 11.24
N LEU A 51 24.27 -6.58 11.04
CA LEU A 51 24.78 -5.67 12.06
C LEU A 51 23.72 -4.64 12.49
N LEU A 52 22.82 -4.25 11.58
CA LEU A 52 21.75 -3.30 11.89
C LEU A 52 20.77 -3.78 12.98
N GLU A 53 20.77 -5.06 13.33
CA GLU A 53 19.94 -5.60 14.42
C GLU A 53 20.40 -5.10 15.80
N SER A 54 21.72 -4.94 16.00
CA SER A 54 22.32 -4.48 17.25
C SER A 54 22.96 -3.10 17.14
N GLU A 55 23.32 -2.66 15.93
CA GLU A 55 24.18 -1.50 15.70
C GLU A 55 23.56 -0.45 14.74
N SER A 56 22.24 -0.38 14.65
CA SER A 56 21.53 0.65 13.88
C SER A 56 21.92 2.08 14.31
N ARG A 57 22.03 2.33 15.62
CA ARG A 57 22.40 3.65 16.16
C ARG A 57 23.85 4.06 15.84
N PRO A 58 24.87 3.22 16.06
CA PRO A 58 26.23 3.47 15.56
C PRO A 58 26.28 3.79 14.06
N PHE A 59 25.59 3.01 13.23
CA PHE A 59 25.50 3.26 11.78
C PHE A 59 24.97 4.67 11.49
N LEU A 60 23.84 5.03 12.09
CA LEU A 60 23.21 6.34 11.87
C LEU A 60 24.09 7.48 12.32
N ARG A 61 24.65 7.39 13.53
CA ARG A 61 25.58 8.39 14.07
C ARG A 61 26.68 8.66 13.06
N GLN A 62 27.33 7.59 12.58
CA GLN A 62 28.45 7.74 11.67
C GLN A 62 28.02 8.29 10.30
N ALA A 63 26.92 7.80 9.73
CA ALA A 63 26.44 8.26 8.44
C ALA A 63 26.10 9.76 8.46
N ILE A 64 25.51 10.25 9.56
CA ILE A 64 25.14 11.65 9.75
C ILE A 64 26.36 12.52 10.08
N GLU A 65 27.15 12.18 11.10
CA GLU A 65 28.29 12.99 11.57
C GLU A 65 29.36 13.16 10.48
N LYS A 66 29.61 12.11 9.69
CA LYS A 66 30.57 12.15 8.58
C LYS A 66 29.96 12.67 7.27
N LYS A 67 28.71 13.13 7.27
CA LYS A 67 27.97 13.63 6.09
C LYS A 67 28.00 12.64 4.91
N LEU A 68 27.92 11.35 5.21
CA LEU A 68 27.99 10.30 4.19
C LEU A 68 26.66 10.14 3.44
N LEU A 69 25.57 10.64 3.99
CA LEU A 69 24.25 10.58 3.33
C LEU A 69 24.24 11.26 1.96
N ASP A 70 25.09 12.29 1.74
CA ASP A 70 25.18 12.96 0.44
C ASP A 70 25.85 12.11 -0.65
N LYS A 71 26.46 10.97 -0.27
CA LYS A 71 27.09 10.03 -1.20
C LYS A 71 26.01 9.15 -1.84
N PRO A 72 25.93 9.09 -3.20
CA PRO A 72 24.86 8.38 -3.90
C PRO A 72 24.61 6.93 -3.47
N ALA A 73 25.67 6.12 -3.34
CA ALA A 73 25.52 4.71 -2.94
C ALA A 73 25.11 4.54 -1.47
N VAL A 74 25.51 5.46 -0.59
CA VAL A 74 25.05 5.48 0.82
C VAL A 74 23.57 5.85 0.84
N ALA A 75 23.17 6.97 0.22
CA ALA A 75 21.78 7.41 0.12
C ALA A 75 20.86 6.33 -0.44
N ALA A 76 21.28 5.64 -1.51
CA ALA A 76 20.51 4.57 -2.14
C ALA A 76 20.30 3.34 -1.23
N THR A 77 21.14 3.17 -0.21
CA THR A 77 21.02 2.07 0.77
C THR A 77 20.05 2.43 1.90
N ILE A 78 19.80 3.73 2.15
CA ILE A 78 19.01 4.21 3.28
C ILE A 78 17.58 3.64 3.34
N PRO A 79 16.79 3.56 2.25
CA PRO A 79 15.45 2.96 2.32
C PRO A 79 15.47 1.51 2.83
N ARG A 80 16.50 0.73 2.46
CA ARG A 80 16.68 -0.65 2.94
C ARG A 80 17.08 -0.70 4.40
N VAL A 81 17.87 0.27 4.87
CA VAL A 81 18.21 0.42 6.29
C VAL A 81 16.95 0.73 7.10
N VAL A 82 16.13 1.68 6.65
CA VAL A 82 14.85 2.01 7.30
C VAL A 82 13.95 0.78 7.36
N ASP A 83 13.81 0.07 6.24
CA ASP A 83 13.03 -1.16 6.16
C ASP A 83 13.50 -2.22 7.17
N ARG A 84 14.82 -2.44 7.25
CA ARG A 84 15.43 -3.39 8.18
C ARG A 84 15.21 -2.99 9.63
N ILE A 85 15.37 -1.71 9.98
CA ILE A 85 15.16 -1.21 11.36
C ILE A 85 13.69 -1.38 11.77
N LEU A 86 12.75 -1.10 10.87
CA LEU A 86 11.31 -1.25 11.14
C LEU A 86 10.87 -2.72 11.22
N ALA A 87 11.60 -3.63 10.57
CA ALA A 87 11.34 -5.07 10.61
C ALA A 87 11.93 -5.79 11.84
N LEU A 88 12.64 -5.08 12.74
CA LEU A 88 13.18 -5.68 13.96
C LEU A 88 12.05 -6.04 14.95
N LYS A 89 12.30 -7.02 15.82
CA LYS A 89 11.36 -7.40 16.90
C LYS A 89 10.99 -6.21 17.78
N LYS A 90 11.95 -5.31 18.00
CA LYS A 90 11.76 -4.02 18.63
C LYS A 90 12.26 -2.95 17.64
N PRO A 91 11.36 -2.34 16.87
CA PRO A 91 11.72 -1.26 15.97
C PRO A 91 12.37 -0.09 16.74
N ASP A 92 13.22 0.67 16.06
CA ASP A 92 13.81 1.90 16.61
C ASP A 92 13.26 3.10 15.84
N ALA A 93 12.01 3.48 16.13
CA ALA A 93 11.33 4.62 15.50
C ALA A 93 12.12 5.94 15.62
N GLU A 94 12.81 6.16 16.74
CA GLU A 94 13.65 7.35 16.95
C GLU A 94 14.79 7.42 15.92
N SER A 95 15.47 6.30 15.70
CA SER A 95 16.53 6.16 14.71
C SER A 95 16.02 6.44 13.29
N VAL A 96 14.84 5.93 12.94
CA VAL A 96 14.20 6.21 11.64
C VAL A 96 13.84 7.68 11.50
N ALA A 97 13.30 8.30 12.54
CA ALA A 97 12.94 9.72 12.52
C ALA A 97 14.18 10.63 12.36
N LEU A 98 15.27 10.32 13.07
CA LEU A 98 16.54 11.04 12.95
C LEU A 98 17.12 10.93 11.54
N LEU A 99 17.09 9.74 10.96
CA LEU A 99 17.58 9.53 9.59
C LEU A 99 16.77 10.33 8.58
N PHE A 100 15.45 10.30 8.67
CA PHE A 100 14.60 11.11 7.80
C PHE A 100 14.88 12.61 7.96
N ALA A 101 15.00 13.09 9.21
CA ALA A 101 15.34 14.48 9.47
C ALA A 101 16.68 14.88 8.82
N ALA A 102 17.69 14.00 8.86
CA ALA A 102 18.98 14.24 8.22
C ALA A 102 18.91 14.21 6.68
N LEU A 103 18.08 13.33 6.09
CA LEU A 103 17.86 13.33 4.64
C LEU A 103 17.17 14.62 4.15
N MET A 104 16.22 15.13 4.93
CA MET A 104 15.49 16.37 4.62
C MET A 104 16.38 17.60 4.57
N ASP A 105 17.47 17.61 5.35
CA ASP A 105 18.39 18.73 5.44
C ASP A 105 19.49 18.67 4.35
N GLY A 106 19.50 17.63 3.50
CA GLY A 106 20.49 17.42 2.44
C GLY A 106 20.07 17.81 1.02
N GLY A 107 20.90 17.46 0.04
CA GLY A 107 20.71 17.81 -1.37
C GLY A 107 19.79 16.87 -2.16
N GLN A 108 19.82 16.98 -3.50
CA GLN A 108 18.93 16.24 -4.42
C GLN A 108 18.99 14.71 -4.25
N THR A 109 20.17 14.15 -3.99
CA THR A 109 20.37 12.72 -3.73
C THR A 109 19.55 12.25 -2.53
N ASN A 110 19.54 13.05 -1.47
CA ASN A 110 18.85 12.72 -0.21
C ASN A 110 17.34 12.85 -0.36
N GLN A 111 16.87 13.73 -1.26
CA GLN A 111 15.46 13.85 -1.58
C GLN A 111 14.86 12.53 -2.09
N LYS A 112 15.54 11.83 -3.01
CA LYS A 112 15.05 10.54 -3.53
C LYS A 112 14.99 9.47 -2.45
N ALA A 113 16.02 9.42 -1.59
CA ALA A 113 16.03 8.51 -0.45
C ALA A 113 14.89 8.85 0.55
N ALA A 114 14.66 10.14 0.82
CA ALA A 114 13.58 10.61 1.69
C ALA A 114 12.20 10.25 1.13
N GLU A 115 12.00 10.39 -0.18
CA GLU A 115 10.77 10.00 -0.89
C GLU A 115 10.47 8.51 -0.68
N GLN A 116 11.47 7.65 -0.93
CA GLN A 116 11.36 6.21 -0.74
C GLN A 116 11.08 5.84 0.72
N CYS A 117 11.74 6.52 1.68
CA CYS A 117 11.51 6.28 3.10
C CYS A 117 10.10 6.67 3.54
N LEU A 118 9.57 7.81 3.09
CA LEU A 118 8.21 8.22 3.42
C LEU A 118 7.16 7.30 2.81
N ASN A 119 7.36 6.87 1.57
CA ASN A 119 6.47 5.89 0.92
C ASN A 119 6.45 4.56 1.69
N LEU A 120 7.62 4.08 2.12
CA LEU A 120 7.73 2.87 2.94
C LEU A 120 7.04 3.02 4.30
N LEU A 121 7.23 4.16 4.96
CA LEU A 121 6.54 4.46 6.21
C LEU A 121 5.01 4.48 6.01
N ALA A 122 4.54 5.14 4.95
CA ALA A 122 3.12 5.20 4.64
C ALA A 122 2.55 3.80 4.39
N GLU A 123 3.24 2.98 3.59
CA GLU A 123 2.85 1.59 3.32
C GLU A 123 2.73 0.76 4.61
N ARG A 124 3.75 0.79 5.48
CA ARG A 124 3.74 0.03 6.75
C ARG A 124 2.65 0.51 7.72
N VAL A 125 2.29 1.79 7.70
CA VAL A 125 1.13 2.30 8.45
C VAL A 125 -0.17 1.77 7.83
N GLN A 126 -0.30 1.83 6.50
CA GLN A 126 -1.50 1.37 5.79
C GLN A 126 -1.75 -0.13 5.95
N THR A 127 -0.69 -0.96 5.97
CA THR A 127 -0.77 -2.42 6.18
C THR A 127 -0.87 -2.81 7.65
N ARG A 128 -0.81 -1.84 8.58
CA ARG A 128 -0.80 -2.04 10.04
C ARG A 128 0.42 -2.81 10.58
N GLU A 129 1.52 -2.81 9.84
CA GLU A 129 2.80 -3.32 10.34
C GLU A 129 3.46 -2.34 11.33
N LEU A 130 3.19 -1.05 11.19
CA LEU A 130 3.68 0.01 12.07
C LEU A 130 2.51 0.59 12.88
N THR A 131 2.42 0.22 14.15
CA THR A 131 1.33 0.63 15.06
C THR A 131 1.86 0.91 16.49
N GLY A 132 0.97 1.29 17.42
CA GLY A 132 1.31 1.47 18.83
C GLY A 132 2.33 2.58 19.09
N ASP A 133 3.21 2.34 20.07
CA ASP A 133 4.20 3.31 20.55
C ASP A 133 5.22 3.74 19.48
N GLU A 134 5.61 2.83 18.58
CA GLU A 134 6.51 3.13 17.46
C GLU A 134 5.89 4.13 16.48
N LEU A 135 4.60 3.94 16.13
CA LEU A 135 3.87 4.89 15.30
C LEU A 135 3.73 6.25 16.01
N GLN A 136 3.43 6.25 17.32
CA GLN A 136 3.30 7.49 18.07
C GLN A 136 4.62 8.26 18.14
N THR A 137 5.73 7.54 18.29
CA THR A 137 7.08 8.12 18.29
C THR A 137 7.39 8.79 16.94
N LEU A 138 7.13 8.09 15.83
CA LEU A 138 7.30 8.65 14.49
C LEU A 138 6.42 9.88 14.25
N LYS A 139 5.15 9.85 14.66
CA LYS A 139 4.25 11.02 14.59
C LYS A 139 4.85 12.22 15.30
N ASN A 140 5.21 12.05 16.57
CA ASN A 140 5.74 13.14 17.40
C ASN A 140 7.00 13.77 16.80
N ARG A 141 7.87 12.97 16.17
CA ARG A 141 9.14 13.44 15.60
C ARG A 141 8.99 14.02 14.20
N LEU A 142 8.15 13.42 13.36
CA LEU A 142 8.08 13.74 11.94
C LEU A 142 7.01 14.78 11.61
N GLU A 143 5.88 14.78 12.33
CA GLU A 143 4.73 15.61 12.00
C GLU A 143 5.07 17.10 11.84
N PRO A 144 5.87 17.76 12.71
CA PRO A 144 6.21 19.16 12.53
C PRO A 144 6.91 19.46 11.20
N LYS A 145 7.84 18.59 10.77
CA LYS A 145 8.54 18.71 9.49
C LYS A 145 7.59 18.45 8.32
N LEU A 146 6.74 17.42 8.41
CA LEU A 146 5.77 17.10 7.35
C LEU A 146 4.74 18.23 7.15
N VAL A 147 4.21 18.78 8.23
CA VAL A 147 3.29 19.94 8.18
C VAL A 147 3.98 21.14 7.53
N ALA A 148 5.27 21.39 7.83
CA ALA A 148 6.02 22.46 7.20
C ALA A 148 6.19 22.27 5.68
N ILE A 149 6.45 21.02 5.22
CA ILE A 149 6.50 20.67 3.79
C ILE A 149 5.16 20.98 3.14
N VAL A 150 4.07 20.49 3.73
CA VAL A 150 2.71 20.63 3.20
C VAL A 150 2.28 22.09 3.11
N LYS A 151 2.55 22.90 4.15
CA LYS A 151 2.28 24.34 4.14
C LYS A 151 3.06 25.11 3.08
N GLY A 152 4.21 24.59 2.65
CA GLY A 152 4.99 25.17 1.56
C GLY A 152 4.37 24.95 0.17
N GLY A 153 3.30 24.16 0.04
CA GLY A 153 2.53 23.97 -1.18
C GLY A 153 3.03 22.85 -2.10
N MET A 154 2.24 22.53 -3.13
CA MET A 154 2.46 21.36 -4.00
C MET A 154 3.77 21.34 -4.80
N SER A 155 4.42 22.50 -4.96
CA SER A 155 5.72 22.61 -5.63
C SER A 155 6.88 22.19 -4.72
N ARG A 156 6.65 22.01 -3.42
CA ARG A 156 7.68 21.55 -2.49
C ARG A 156 8.03 20.09 -2.77
N PRO A 157 9.33 19.74 -2.74
CA PRO A 157 9.76 18.36 -2.60
C PRO A 157 8.98 17.61 -1.52
N LEU A 158 8.65 16.34 -1.79
CA LEU A 158 8.05 15.41 -0.84
C LEU A 158 6.61 15.76 -0.41
N PHE A 159 5.95 16.70 -1.10
CA PHE A 159 4.59 17.11 -0.76
C PHE A 159 3.59 15.95 -0.80
N MET A 160 3.62 15.12 -1.84
CA MET A 160 2.71 13.98 -1.99
C MET A 160 2.96 12.91 -0.93
N GLU A 161 4.23 12.61 -0.67
CA GLU A 161 4.68 11.63 0.31
C GLU A 161 4.29 12.05 1.73
N ALA A 162 4.49 13.34 2.06
CA ALA A 162 4.12 13.91 3.34
C ALA A 162 2.60 13.82 3.58
N ILE A 163 1.78 14.24 2.61
CA ILE A 163 0.31 14.15 2.72
C ILE A 163 -0.13 12.69 2.86
N THR A 164 0.46 11.79 2.06
CA THR A 164 0.10 10.37 2.08
C THR A 164 0.38 9.76 3.44
N LEU A 165 1.57 10.00 4.02
CA LEU A 165 1.91 9.50 5.35
C LEU A 165 1.04 10.13 6.45
N MET A 166 0.87 11.46 6.42
CA MET A 166 0.01 12.19 7.36
C MET A 166 -1.43 11.68 7.36
N THR A 167 -1.97 11.40 6.17
CA THR A 167 -3.32 10.84 6.01
C THR A 167 -3.37 9.41 6.53
N SER A 168 -2.38 8.58 6.20
CA SER A 168 -2.35 7.16 6.56
C SER A 168 -2.46 6.94 8.06
N TRP A 169 -1.87 7.83 8.87
CA TRP A 169 -1.91 7.75 10.32
C TRP A 169 -2.99 8.62 10.99
N GLY A 170 -3.88 9.24 10.19
CA GLY A 170 -5.08 9.93 10.66
C GLY A 170 -4.92 11.42 11.02
N GLN A 171 -3.93 12.12 10.46
CA GLN A 171 -3.73 13.54 10.73
C GLN A 171 -4.72 14.40 9.93
N ALA A 172 -5.36 15.38 10.59
CA ALA A 172 -6.51 16.11 10.07
C ALA A 172 -6.23 16.93 8.80
N GLU A 173 -5.10 17.64 8.75
CA GLU A 173 -4.69 18.45 7.59
C GLU A 173 -4.37 17.55 6.38
N GLY A 174 -3.68 16.43 6.61
CA GLY A 174 -3.42 15.41 5.61
C GLY A 174 -4.72 14.86 5.01
N ILE A 175 -5.68 14.49 5.85
CA ILE A 175 -7.00 14.01 5.41
C ILE A 175 -7.70 15.02 4.52
N VAL A 176 -7.78 16.29 4.95
CA VAL A 176 -8.46 17.36 4.19
C VAL A 176 -7.78 17.60 2.84
N LEU A 177 -6.45 17.60 2.80
CA LEU A 177 -5.73 17.80 1.54
C LEU A 177 -5.83 16.59 0.61
N SER A 178 -5.76 15.37 1.15
CA SER A 178 -5.99 14.13 0.40
C SER A 178 -7.37 14.11 -0.25
N GLN A 179 -8.42 14.53 0.47
CA GLN A 179 -9.78 14.67 -0.08
C GLN A 179 -9.82 15.67 -1.26
N ARG A 180 -9.15 16.83 -1.12
CA ARG A 180 -9.06 17.84 -2.19
C ARG A 180 -8.28 17.34 -3.39
N ILE A 181 -7.20 16.58 -3.19
CA ILE A 181 -6.41 15.99 -4.28
C ILE A 181 -7.26 14.94 -5.00
N PHE A 182 -7.92 14.05 -4.26
CA PHE A 182 -8.74 12.98 -4.84
C PHE A 182 -9.88 13.50 -5.72
N SER A 183 -10.57 14.57 -5.29
CA SER A 183 -11.70 15.15 -6.05
C SER A 183 -11.28 16.06 -7.21
N ASN A 184 -10.00 16.43 -7.32
CA ASN A 184 -9.53 17.40 -8.31
C ASN A 184 -8.88 16.71 -9.53
N GLY A 185 -9.57 16.79 -10.68
CA GLY A 185 -9.10 16.22 -11.95
C GLY A 185 -7.83 16.83 -12.55
N LYS A 186 -7.21 17.83 -11.91
CA LYS A 186 -5.89 18.35 -12.30
C LYS A 186 -4.73 17.44 -11.86
N TYR A 187 -4.94 16.62 -10.84
CA TYR A 187 -3.94 15.65 -10.39
C TYR A 187 -3.99 14.37 -11.23
N SER A 188 -2.86 13.70 -11.37
CA SER A 188 -2.79 12.44 -12.11
C SER A 188 -3.59 11.33 -11.42
N ASP A 189 -4.02 10.33 -12.18
CA ASP A 189 -4.71 9.16 -11.63
C ASP A 189 -3.90 8.47 -10.53
N ASP A 190 -2.56 8.43 -10.68
CA ASP A 190 -1.67 7.83 -9.69
C ASP A 190 -1.64 8.64 -8.39
N GLN A 191 -1.55 9.97 -8.46
CA GLN A 191 -1.61 10.84 -7.29
C GLN A 191 -2.97 10.73 -6.58
N ARG A 192 -4.06 10.71 -7.34
CA ARG A 192 -5.43 10.57 -6.81
C ARG A 192 -5.63 9.20 -6.16
N THR A 193 -5.12 8.13 -6.77
CA THR A 193 -5.18 6.77 -6.22
C THR A 193 -4.34 6.64 -4.95
N GLN A 194 -3.14 7.23 -4.92
CA GLN A 194 -2.24 7.21 -3.76
C GLN A 194 -2.91 7.82 -2.51
N VAL A 195 -3.48 9.02 -2.63
CA VAL A 195 -4.17 9.66 -1.50
C VAL A 195 -5.47 8.95 -1.15
N PHE A 196 -6.18 8.38 -2.13
CA PHE A 196 -7.39 7.60 -1.88
C PHE A 196 -7.11 6.36 -1.04
N ARG A 197 -6.04 5.62 -1.35
CA ARG A 197 -5.58 4.48 -0.56
C ARG A 197 -5.31 4.87 0.90
N ALA A 198 -4.64 6.00 1.12
CA ALA A 198 -4.35 6.50 2.47
C ALA A 198 -5.64 6.92 3.23
N LEU A 199 -6.63 7.48 2.55
CA LEU A 199 -7.94 7.80 3.14
C LEU A 199 -8.71 6.53 3.53
N VAL A 200 -8.68 5.52 2.66
CA VAL A 200 -9.30 4.22 2.92
C VAL A 200 -8.63 3.51 4.10
N SER A 201 -7.30 3.46 4.15
CA SER A 201 -6.55 2.80 5.24
C SER A 201 -6.81 3.46 6.59
N SER A 202 -6.94 4.79 6.61
CA SER A 202 -7.29 5.60 7.78
C SER A 202 -8.80 5.65 8.05
N LYS A 203 -9.60 4.83 7.35
CA LYS A 203 -11.04 4.62 7.54
C LYS A 203 -11.90 5.87 7.37
N GLN A 204 -11.50 6.78 6.48
CA GLN A 204 -12.22 8.04 6.26
C GLN A 204 -13.47 7.82 5.41
N THR A 205 -14.64 7.70 6.06
CA THR A 205 -15.93 7.50 5.36
C THR A 205 -16.45 8.77 4.67
N SER A 206 -15.93 9.94 5.05
CA SER A 206 -16.28 11.23 4.44
C SER A 206 -15.93 11.31 2.95
N ILE A 207 -14.98 10.50 2.46
CA ILE A 207 -14.60 10.42 1.03
C ILE A 207 -15.69 9.83 0.14
N LEU A 208 -16.70 9.15 0.70
CA LEU A 208 -17.71 8.42 -0.08
C LEU A 208 -18.57 9.33 -0.96
N ARG A 209 -18.72 10.61 -0.60
CA ARG A 209 -19.35 11.62 -1.46
C ARG A 209 -18.55 11.82 -2.73
N ASP A 210 -17.24 12.05 -2.61
CA ASP A 210 -16.35 12.26 -3.75
C ASP A 210 -16.21 10.99 -4.60
N VAL A 211 -16.20 9.81 -3.96
CA VAL A 211 -16.21 8.51 -4.64
C VAL A 211 -17.41 8.40 -5.59
N THR A 212 -18.59 8.83 -5.13
CA THR A 212 -19.81 8.77 -5.92
C THR A 212 -19.70 9.64 -7.18
N GLU A 213 -19.10 10.83 -7.06
CA GLU A 213 -18.83 11.72 -8.19
C GLU A 213 -17.78 11.14 -9.14
N VAL A 214 -16.68 10.63 -8.60
CA VAL A 214 -15.59 10.04 -9.40
C VAL A 214 -16.07 8.84 -10.20
N LEU A 215 -16.82 7.92 -9.58
CA LEU A 215 -17.36 6.74 -10.25
C LEU A 215 -18.46 7.09 -11.27
N GLY A 216 -19.23 8.14 -11.02
CA GLY A 216 -20.39 8.53 -11.82
C GLY A 216 -20.14 9.52 -12.95
N ASP A 217 -18.91 9.98 -13.16
CA ASP A 217 -18.54 10.91 -14.24
C ASP A 217 -17.40 10.33 -15.12
N PRO A 218 -17.73 9.44 -16.08
CA PRO A 218 -16.74 8.81 -16.97
C PRO A 218 -16.06 9.80 -17.92
N LYS A 219 -16.63 11.00 -18.11
CA LYS A 219 -16.05 12.03 -18.98
C LYS A 219 -14.91 12.76 -18.29
N LYS A 220 -15.00 12.98 -16.97
CA LYS A 220 -13.98 13.66 -16.18
C LYS A 220 -12.95 12.73 -15.54
N ASN A 221 -13.28 11.46 -15.39
CA ASN A 221 -12.45 10.50 -14.66
C ASN A 221 -12.12 9.29 -15.54
N SER A 222 -10.84 8.96 -15.65
CA SER A 222 -10.38 7.85 -16.46
C SER A 222 -10.96 6.51 -15.98
N MET A 223 -11.00 5.52 -16.87
CA MET A 223 -11.35 4.15 -16.49
C MET A 223 -10.39 3.62 -15.41
N ARG A 224 -9.08 3.81 -15.58
CA ARG A 224 -8.04 3.35 -14.66
C ARG A 224 -8.27 3.84 -13.23
N LEU A 225 -8.56 5.13 -13.06
CA LEU A 225 -8.83 5.70 -11.73
C LEU A 225 -10.07 5.07 -11.10
N ARG A 226 -11.17 4.96 -11.85
CA ARG A 226 -12.43 4.45 -11.32
C ARG A 226 -12.36 2.97 -10.95
N GLU A 227 -11.61 2.19 -11.72
CA GLU A 227 -11.29 0.81 -11.36
C GLU A 227 -10.47 0.71 -10.08
N SER A 228 -9.42 1.54 -9.95
CA SER A 228 -8.62 1.63 -8.72
C SER A 228 -9.49 2.00 -7.52
N VAL A 229 -10.40 2.97 -7.67
CA VAL A 229 -11.32 3.38 -6.60
C VAL A 229 -12.18 2.20 -6.14
N LEU A 230 -12.77 1.43 -7.04
CA LEU A 230 -13.56 0.24 -6.67
C LEU A 230 -12.70 -0.82 -5.95
N ALA A 231 -11.50 -1.10 -6.46
CA ALA A 231 -10.59 -2.07 -5.84
C ALA A 231 -10.17 -1.66 -4.42
N GLU A 232 -9.88 -0.37 -4.22
CA GLU A 232 -9.46 0.20 -2.95
C GLU A 232 -10.63 0.26 -1.95
N LEU A 233 -11.86 0.56 -2.40
CA LEU A 233 -13.07 0.60 -1.54
C LEU A 233 -13.34 -0.72 -0.82
N GLY A 234 -12.93 -1.86 -1.38
CA GLY A 234 -13.05 -3.17 -0.74
C GLY A 234 -12.35 -3.25 0.62
N ARG A 235 -11.36 -2.38 0.88
CA ARG A 235 -10.66 -2.27 2.17
C ARG A 235 -11.36 -1.35 3.18
N LEU A 236 -12.26 -0.47 2.73
CA LEU A 236 -13.01 0.42 3.60
C LEU A 236 -14.18 -0.34 4.23
N ASP A 237 -14.00 -0.80 5.46
CA ASP A 237 -15.05 -1.48 6.20
C ASP A 237 -16.12 -0.50 6.71
N SER A 238 -17.08 -0.17 5.86
CA SER A 238 -18.17 0.73 6.19
C SER A 238 -19.50 0.29 5.55
N PRO A 239 -20.63 0.34 6.29
CA PRO A 239 -21.95 0.05 5.74
C PRO A 239 -22.44 1.12 4.75
N SER A 240 -21.74 2.25 4.63
CA SER A 240 -22.08 3.33 3.70
C SER A 240 -21.49 3.13 2.30
N VAL A 241 -20.50 2.22 2.13
CA VAL A 241 -19.88 1.93 0.83
C VAL A 241 -20.91 1.49 -0.22
N PRO A 242 -21.82 0.54 0.07
CA PRO A 242 -22.81 0.12 -0.92
C PRO A 242 -23.70 1.26 -1.41
N ASN A 243 -24.15 2.14 -0.51
CA ASN A 243 -24.98 3.28 -0.88
C ASN A 243 -24.28 4.21 -1.89
N ALA A 244 -23.00 4.51 -1.68
CA ALA A 244 -22.21 5.33 -2.60
C ALA A 244 -22.05 4.67 -3.98
N VAL A 245 -21.71 3.38 -4.00
CA VAL A 245 -21.50 2.61 -5.24
C VAL A 245 -22.82 2.44 -6.01
N LEU A 246 -23.90 2.08 -5.33
CA LEU A 246 -25.23 1.92 -5.92
C LEU A 246 -25.78 3.22 -6.48
N TYR A 247 -25.50 4.36 -5.84
CA TYR A 247 -25.90 5.67 -6.36
C TYR A 247 -25.17 6.01 -7.67
N ALA A 248 -23.87 5.68 -7.77
CA ALA A 248 -23.09 5.92 -8.98
C ALA A 248 -23.38 4.89 -10.10
N TYR A 249 -23.86 3.69 -9.75
CA TYR A 249 -24.03 2.55 -10.65
C TYR A 249 -24.73 2.84 -11.99
N PRO A 250 -25.86 3.59 -12.04
CA PRO A 250 -26.55 3.86 -13.31
C PRO A 250 -25.73 4.67 -14.32
N LYS A 251 -24.69 5.38 -13.85
CA LYS A 251 -23.80 6.21 -14.68
C LYS A 251 -22.51 5.50 -15.08
N MET A 252 -22.23 4.32 -14.53
CA MET A 252 -21.04 3.54 -14.84
C MET A 252 -21.17 2.91 -16.23
N GLU A 253 -20.07 2.81 -16.98
CA GLU A 253 -20.08 2.07 -18.24
C GLU A 253 -20.05 0.55 -18.03
N THR A 254 -20.34 -0.20 -19.09
CA THR A 254 -20.47 -1.67 -19.08
C THR A 254 -19.22 -2.41 -18.60
N GLY A 255 -18.03 -1.80 -18.72
CA GLY A 255 -16.79 -2.36 -18.19
C GLY A 255 -16.64 -2.22 -16.67
N LEU A 256 -17.26 -1.21 -16.06
CA LEU A 256 -17.09 -0.87 -14.65
C LEU A 256 -18.20 -1.47 -13.77
N GLN A 257 -19.42 -1.59 -14.31
CA GLN A 257 -20.56 -2.20 -13.63
C GLN A 257 -20.26 -3.59 -13.03
N PRO A 258 -19.64 -4.56 -13.74
CA PRO A 258 -19.32 -5.86 -13.16
C PRO A 258 -18.38 -5.78 -11.95
N LYS A 259 -17.41 -4.84 -11.96
CA LYS A 259 -16.49 -4.62 -10.84
C LYS A 259 -17.20 -4.05 -9.62
N ALA A 260 -18.21 -3.19 -9.84
CA ALA A 260 -19.05 -2.69 -8.76
C ALA A 260 -19.89 -3.80 -8.13
N VAL A 261 -20.47 -4.69 -8.94
CA VAL A 261 -21.20 -5.88 -8.44
C VAL A 261 -20.26 -6.81 -7.68
N GLU A 262 -19.07 -7.07 -8.21
CA GLU A 262 -18.04 -7.86 -7.53
C GLU A 262 -17.73 -7.28 -6.15
N LEU A 263 -17.45 -5.97 -6.06
CA LEU A 263 -17.24 -5.29 -4.78
C LEU A 263 -18.41 -5.49 -3.82
N LEU A 264 -19.66 -5.27 -4.26
CA LEU A 264 -20.86 -5.37 -3.43
C LEU A 264 -21.15 -6.80 -2.96
N THR A 265 -20.65 -7.81 -3.67
CA THR A 265 -20.85 -9.22 -3.34
C THR A 265 -19.74 -9.82 -2.46
N GLN A 266 -18.67 -9.06 -2.18
CA GLN A 266 -17.56 -9.51 -1.32
C GLN A 266 -17.98 -9.79 0.13
N ARG A 267 -19.06 -9.17 0.61
CA ARG A 267 -19.46 -9.20 2.03
C ARG A 267 -20.97 -9.40 2.18
N PRO A 268 -21.43 -10.16 3.19
CA PRO A 268 -22.86 -10.39 3.41
C PRO A 268 -23.65 -9.08 3.61
N SER A 269 -23.15 -8.15 4.42
CA SER A 269 -23.83 -6.88 4.72
C SER A 269 -23.98 -5.97 3.49
N TRP A 270 -23.02 -6.00 2.57
CA TRP A 270 -23.07 -5.25 1.32
C TRP A 270 -23.98 -5.93 0.29
N SER A 271 -23.93 -7.27 0.26
CA SER A 271 -24.78 -8.08 -0.62
C SER A 271 -26.25 -7.88 -0.30
N LYS A 272 -26.61 -7.79 0.99
CA LYS A 272 -27.99 -7.47 1.42
C LYS A 272 -28.47 -6.14 0.86
N GLN A 273 -27.65 -5.09 0.89
CA GLN A 273 -28.02 -3.77 0.32
C GLN A 273 -28.16 -3.81 -1.21
N LEU A 274 -27.33 -4.61 -1.90
CA LEU A 274 -27.49 -4.84 -3.34
C LEU A 274 -28.82 -5.55 -3.64
N LEU A 275 -29.15 -6.62 -2.91
CA LEU A 275 -30.41 -7.35 -3.09
C LEU A 275 -31.62 -6.48 -2.76
N GLU A 276 -31.55 -5.64 -1.73
CA GLU A 276 -32.61 -4.69 -1.42
C GLU A 276 -32.81 -3.67 -2.55
N ALA A 277 -31.74 -3.20 -3.18
CA ALA A 277 -31.84 -2.32 -4.35
C ALA A 277 -32.51 -3.01 -5.55
N ILE A 278 -32.27 -4.31 -5.74
CA ILE A 278 -32.93 -5.13 -6.77
C ILE A 278 -34.41 -5.35 -6.41
N GLY A 279 -34.72 -5.69 -5.16
CA GLY A 279 -36.09 -5.86 -4.68
C GLY A 279 -36.93 -4.58 -4.75
N LYS A 280 -36.29 -3.40 -4.67
CA LYS A 280 -36.90 -2.09 -4.88
C LYS A 280 -36.90 -1.63 -6.35
N GLU A 281 -36.57 -2.53 -7.29
CA GLU A 281 -36.53 -2.28 -8.73
C GLU A 281 -35.60 -1.13 -9.17
N LYS A 282 -34.65 -0.73 -8.32
CA LYS A 282 -33.64 0.29 -8.67
C LYS A 282 -32.57 -0.28 -9.61
N LEU A 283 -32.40 -1.61 -9.59
CA LEU A 283 -31.49 -2.36 -10.45
C LEU A 283 -32.21 -3.60 -10.99
N PRO A 284 -31.99 -3.98 -12.25
CA PRO A 284 -32.55 -5.22 -12.77
C PRO A 284 -31.84 -6.43 -12.14
N ALA A 285 -32.58 -7.51 -11.91
CA ALA A 285 -32.02 -8.77 -11.38
C ALA A 285 -30.91 -9.36 -12.28
N SER A 286 -30.89 -9.00 -13.57
CA SER A 286 -29.84 -9.42 -14.51
C SER A 286 -28.44 -8.90 -14.18
N VAL A 287 -28.33 -7.92 -13.27
CA VAL A 287 -27.04 -7.41 -12.76
C VAL A 287 -26.26 -8.51 -12.04
N LEU A 288 -26.95 -9.43 -11.37
CA LEU A 288 -26.33 -10.60 -10.73
C LEU A 288 -26.41 -11.81 -11.66
N ASN A 289 -25.26 -12.40 -11.96
CA ASN A 289 -25.23 -13.66 -12.67
C ASN A 289 -25.52 -14.86 -11.74
N VAL A 290 -25.87 -16.00 -12.32
CA VAL A 290 -26.25 -17.22 -11.56
C VAL A 290 -25.11 -17.71 -10.66
N ASN A 291 -23.85 -17.52 -11.05
CA ASN A 291 -22.70 -17.93 -10.24
C ASN A 291 -22.52 -17.03 -9.02
N GLN A 292 -22.72 -15.72 -9.16
CA GLN A 292 -22.71 -14.75 -8.05
C GLN A 292 -23.86 -15.04 -7.09
N ALA A 293 -25.08 -15.24 -7.60
CA ALA A 293 -26.23 -15.63 -6.78
C ALA A 293 -25.96 -16.92 -5.99
N ARG A 294 -25.32 -17.92 -6.61
CA ARG A 294 -24.88 -19.15 -5.92
C ARG A 294 -23.84 -18.86 -4.84
N GLN A 295 -22.83 -18.04 -5.14
CA GLN A 295 -21.81 -17.66 -4.16
C GLN A 295 -22.42 -16.98 -2.94
N LEU A 296 -23.40 -16.08 -3.13
CA LEU A 296 -24.11 -15.42 -2.03
C LEU A 296 -24.81 -16.44 -1.11
N VAL A 297 -25.46 -17.46 -1.65
CA VAL A 297 -26.07 -18.54 -0.84
C VAL A 297 -25.00 -19.34 -0.08
N LEU A 298 -23.84 -19.57 -0.70
CA LEU A 298 -22.72 -20.30 -0.08
C LEU A 298 -22.00 -19.50 1.03
N GLN A 299 -22.22 -18.18 1.14
CA GLN A 299 -21.68 -17.37 2.24
C GLN A 299 -22.32 -17.71 3.60
N GLY A 300 -23.42 -18.46 3.64
CA GLY A 300 -23.99 -19.01 4.88
C GLY A 300 -24.88 -18.06 5.67
N ASP A 301 -25.24 -16.90 5.13
CA ASP A 301 -26.20 -15.96 5.74
C ASP A 301 -27.64 -16.34 5.34
N GLU A 302 -28.49 -16.67 6.32
CA GLU A 302 -29.85 -17.16 6.09
C GLU A 302 -30.76 -16.12 5.43
N GLU A 303 -30.66 -14.86 5.84
CA GLU A 303 -31.44 -13.76 5.27
C GLU A 303 -31.02 -13.51 3.82
N LEU A 304 -29.72 -13.56 3.54
CA LEU A 304 -29.19 -13.43 2.20
C LEU A 304 -29.63 -14.59 1.30
N ALA A 305 -29.59 -15.82 1.82
CA ALA A 305 -30.06 -16.99 1.08
C ALA A 305 -31.57 -16.92 0.79
N LYS A 306 -32.37 -16.38 1.71
CA LYS A 306 -33.79 -16.13 1.49
C LYS A 306 -34.01 -15.09 0.38
N ALA A 307 -33.34 -13.94 0.47
CA ALA A 307 -33.45 -12.87 -0.52
C ALA A 307 -33.01 -13.32 -1.93
N VAL A 308 -31.98 -14.17 -2.03
CA VAL A 308 -31.58 -14.76 -3.33
C VAL A 308 -32.66 -15.72 -3.86
N ARG A 309 -33.30 -16.53 -3.00
CA ARG A 309 -34.35 -17.46 -3.44
C ARG A 309 -35.60 -16.75 -3.92
N GLU A 310 -35.95 -15.60 -3.35
CA GLU A 310 -37.11 -14.81 -3.75
C GLU A 310 -37.01 -14.32 -5.20
N HIS A 311 -35.81 -13.93 -5.65
CA HIS A 311 -35.59 -13.35 -6.98
C HIS A 311 -35.07 -14.33 -8.03
N TRP A 312 -34.28 -15.35 -7.64
CA TRP A 312 -33.68 -16.32 -8.56
C TRP A 312 -34.19 -17.75 -8.38
N GLY A 313 -35.13 -17.99 -7.45
CA GLY A 313 -35.65 -19.33 -7.13
C GLY A 313 -34.62 -20.21 -6.41
N VAL A 314 -34.82 -21.53 -6.44
CA VAL A 314 -33.85 -22.48 -5.85
C VAL A 314 -32.58 -22.52 -6.70
N VAL A 315 -31.61 -21.66 -6.38
CA VAL A 315 -30.29 -21.69 -7.01
C VAL A 315 -29.60 -22.98 -6.59
N ARG A 316 -29.49 -23.96 -7.50
CA ARG A 316 -28.78 -25.24 -7.26
C ARG A 316 -27.35 -24.95 -6.79
N THR A 317 -27.03 -25.30 -5.54
CA THR A 317 -25.72 -25.04 -4.90
C THR A 317 -24.70 -26.17 -5.08
N GLY A 318 -25.11 -27.33 -5.61
CA GLY A 318 -24.25 -28.51 -5.82
C GLY A 318 -24.14 -28.97 -7.27
N ARG A 319 -23.12 -29.79 -7.57
CA ARG A 319 -23.08 -30.61 -8.80
C ARG A 319 -24.14 -31.70 -8.68
N ASP A 320 -24.82 -32.01 -9.79
CA ASP A 320 -25.78 -33.11 -9.83
C ASP A 320 -25.05 -34.43 -9.49
N PRO A 321 -25.49 -35.20 -8.47
CA PRO A 321 -24.87 -36.49 -8.11
C PRO A 321 -24.73 -37.43 -9.32
N LYS A 322 -25.68 -37.35 -10.27
CA LYS A 322 -25.63 -38.13 -11.51
C LYS A 322 -24.48 -37.74 -12.42
N ARG A 323 -24.00 -36.49 -12.37
CA ARG A 323 -22.85 -36.01 -13.15
C ARG A 323 -21.53 -36.44 -12.53
N GLU A 324 -21.44 -36.52 -11.20
CA GLU A 324 -20.27 -37.09 -10.52
C GLU A 324 -20.18 -38.60 -10.72
N GLU A 325 -21.30 -39.31 -10.66
CA GLU A 325 -21.35 -40.72 -11.07
C GLU A 325 -20.97 -40.91 -12.55
N PHE A 326 -21.41 -40.01 -13.44
CA PHE A 326 -21.08 -40.09 -14.86
C PHE A 326 -19.61 -39.80 -15.13
N VAL A 327 -19.02 -38.77 -14.49
CA VAL A 327 -17.58 -38.48 -14.58
C VAL A 327 -16.74 -39.59 -13.94
N GLY A 328 -17.21 -40.18 -12.84
CA GLY A 328 -16.59 -41.37 -12.23
C GLY A 328 -16.64 -42.60 -13.14
N ARG A 329 -17.78 -42.83 -13.80
CA ARG A 329 -17.92 -43.89 -14.83
C ARG A 329 -17.01 -43.64 -16.04
N MET A 330 -16.94 -42.41 -16.53
CA MET A 330 -16.07 -42.03 -17.66
C MET A 330 -14.58 -42.16 -17.32
N LYS A 331 -14.15 -41.76 -16.11
CA LYS A 331 -12.76 -41.96 -15.65
C LYS A 331 -12.37 -43.44 -15.59
N LYS A 332 -13.24 -44.31 -15.06
CA LYS A 332 -13.01 -45.76 -15.06
C LYS A 332 -12.91 -46.33 -16.48
N LEU A 333 -13.68 -45.82 -17.43
CA LEU A 333 -13.63 -46.28 -18.82
C LEU A 333 -12.28 -45.95 -19.48
N VAL A 334 -11.75 -44.74 -19.23
CA VAL A 334 -10.46 -44.30 -19.80
C VAL A 334 -9.26 -44.99 -19.14
N GLU A 335 -9.35 -45.41 -17.88
CA GLU A 335 -8.28 -46.17 -17.21
C GLU A 335 -8.24 -47.67 -17.60
N THR A 336 -9.28 -48.17 -18.29
CA THR A 336 -9.37 -49.59 -18.70
C THR A 336 -9.14 -49.77 -20.21
N THR A 337 -8.71 -48.73 -20.93
CA THR A 337 -8.34 -48.77 -22.36
C THR A 337 -6.85 -48.52 -22.52
#